data_AF-A0A951XC01-F1
#
_entry.id   AF-A0A951XC01-F1
#
_cell.length_a   1.000
_cell.length_b   1.000
_cell.length_c   1.000
_cell.angle_alpha   90.00
_cell.angle_beta   90.00
_cell.angle_gamma   90.00
#
_symmetry.space_group_name_H-M   'P 1'
#
loop_
_entity.id
_entity.type
_entity.pdbx_description
1 polymer ?
#
loop_
_entity_poly.entity_id
_entity_poly.type
_entity_poly.pdbx_seq_one_letter_code
_entity_poly.pdbx_strand_id
1 'polypeptide(L)'
;MIFKKDDLVFGLVLGFIGPLVSLIVYYFIKFFPVYSMGEMFTALHQNKRLVTGVSIPCLFLNIVIFTLYINSRRDKTAKGVFTITLIYALAALLFKFV
;
A
#
# COMPACT_ATOMS: atom_id res chain seq x y z
N MET A 1 -14.81 15.38 10.01
CA MET A 1 -13.45 15.88 9.68
C MET A 1 -12.42 14.78 9.96
N ILE A 2 -12.29 13.78 9.08
CA ILE A 2 -11.23 12.74 9.20
C ILE A 2 -9.84 13.38 9.04
N PHE A 3 -9.76 14.41 8.19
CA PHE A 3 -8.61 15.29 8.04
C PHE A 3 -8.52 16.33 9.17
N LYS A 4 -8.61 15.96 10.45
CA LYS A 4 -8.16 16.84 11.56
C LYS A 4 -7.40 16.09 12.65
N LYS A 5 -7.46 14.75 12.65
CA LYS A 5 -6.72 13.94 13.61
C LYS A 5 -5.24 13.94 13.26
N ASP A 6 -4.44 14.38 14.22
CA ASP A 6 -2.99 14.22 14.23
C ASP A 6 -2.64 13.15 15.26
N ASP A 7 -2.73 11.89 14.83
CA ASP A 7 -2.55 10.73 15.69
C ASP A 7 -1.74 9.66 14.97
N LEU A 8 -0.78 9.07 15.68
CA LEU A 8 0.14 8.10 15.11
C LEU A 8 -0.59 6.82 14.71
N VAL A 9 -1.51 6.32 15.55
CA VAL A 9 -2.29 5.11 15.28
C VAL A 9 -3.18 5.33 14.07
N PHE A 10 -3.79 6.51 13.95
CA PHE A 10 -4.55 6.87 12.76
C PHE A 10 -3.68 6.83 11.49
N GLY A 11 -2.45 7.35 11.57
CA GLY A 11 -1.48 7.26 10.48
C GLY A 11 -1.09 5.83 10.11
N LEU A 12 -0.89 4.95 11.10
CA LEU A 12 -0.60 3.53 10.87
C LEU A 12 -1.76 2.84 10.15
N VAL A 13 -3.00 3.06 10.61
CA VAL A 13 -4.19 2.47 9.97
C VAL A 13 -4.32 2.96 8.52
N LEU A 14 -4.16 4.26 8.28
CA LEU A 14 -4.20 4.81 6.92
C LEU A 14 -3.10 4.25 6.02
N GLY A 15 -1.88 4.11 6.54
CA GLY A 15 -0.75 3.52 5.79
C GLY A 15 -0.97 2.06 5.41
N PHE A 16 -1.81 1.34 6.16
CA PHE A 16 -2.19 -0.05 5.86
C PHE A 16 -3.36 -0.14 4.87
N ILE A 17 -4.29 0.82 4.91
CA ILE A 17 -5.42 0.89 3.98
C ILE A 17 -4.94 1.16 2.54
N GLY A 18 -3.92 1.99 2.33
CA GLY A 18 -3.37 2.28 1.00
C GLY A 18 -3.01 1.01 0.20
N PRO A 19 -2.15 0.13 0.72
CA PRO A 19 -1.79 -1.13 0.07
C PRO A 19 -2.99 -2.05 -0.17
N LEU A 20 -3.92 -2.16 0.78
CA LEU A 20 -5.15 -2.96 0.62
C LEU A 20 -6.00 -2.47 -0.54
N VAL A 21 -6.26 -1.16 -0.60
CA VAL A 21 -7.03 -0.54 -1.69
C VAL A 21 -6.33 -0.75 -3.02
N SER A 22 -5.01 -0.55 -3.08
CA SER A 22 -4.25 -0.74 -4.31
C SER A 22 -4.28 -2.19 -4.80
N LEU A 23 -4.28 -3.17 -3.90
CA LEU A 23 -4.36 -4.60 -4.24
C LEU A 23 -5.75 -4.93 -4.82
N ILE A 24 -6.81 -4.42 -4.20
CA ILE A 24 -8.18 -4.56 -4.70
C ILE A 24 -8.33 -3.92 -6.09
N VAL A 25 -7.84 -2.69 -6.25
CA VAL A 25 -7.87 -1.98 -7.56
C VAL A 25 -7.10 -2.77 -8.61
N TYR A 26 -5.93 -3.33 -8.27
CA TYR A 26 -5.15 -4.14 -9.20
C TYR A 26 -5.89 -5.40 -9.65
N TYR A 27 -6.59 -6.08 -8.74
CA TYR A 27 -7.43 -7.22 -9.07
C TYR A 27 -8.51 -6.85 -10.10
N PHE A 28 -9.25 -5.76 -9.85
CA PHE A 28 -10.33 -5.33 -10.75
C PHE A 28 -9.84 -4.90 -12.13
N ILE A 29 -8.63 -4.35 -12.23
CA ILE A 29 -8.06 -3.92 -13.51
C ILE A 29 -7.52 -5.09 -14.33
N LYS A 30 -6.91 -6.10 -13.67
CA LYS A 30 -6.09 -7.09 -14.38
C LYS A 30 -6.61 -8.52 -14.35
N PHE A 31 -7.39 -8.89 -13.33
CA PHE A 31 -7.83 -10.26 -13.10
C PHE A 31 -9.35 -10.39 -13.25
N PHE A 32 -10.13 -9.37 -12.85
CA PHE A 32 -11.58 -9.38 -13.04
C PHE A 32 -11.98 -9.20 -14.51
N PRO A 33 -13.00 -9.91 -15.02
CA PRO A 33 -13.83 -10.91 -14.35
C PRO A 33 -13.33 -12.36 -14.51
N VAL A 34 -12.22 -12.58 -15.23
CA VAL A 34 -11.80 -13.92 -15.69
C VAL A 34 -11.20 -14.77 -14.57
N TYR A 35 -10.48 -14.16 -13.64
CA TYR A 35 -9.77 -14.84 -12.57
C TYR A 35 -10.30 -14.42 -11.20
N SER A 36 -10.32 -15.36 -10.27
CA SER A 36 -10.66 -15.16 -8.86
C SER A 36 -9.51 -14.52 -8.07
N MET A 37 -9.81 -13.96 -6.89
CA MET A 37 -8.80 -13.41 -5.99
C MET A 37 -7.74 -14.46 -5.60
N GLY A 38 -8.14 -15.73 -5.41
CA GLY A 38 -7.22 -16.81 -5.08
C GLY A 38 -6.22 -17.08 -6.21
N GLU A 39 -6.68 -17.07 -7.46
CA GLU A 39 -5.82 -17.26 -8.64
C GLU A 39 -4.85 -16.09 -8.83
N MET A 40 -5.27 -14.86 -8.50
CA MET A 40 -4.37 -13.71 -8.49
C MET A 40 -3.21 -13.91 -7.49
N PHE A 41 -3.48 -14.39 -6.27
CA PHE A 41 -2.41 -14.66 -5.29
C PHE A 41 -1.46 -15.76 -5.76
N THR A 42 -2.00 -16.82 -6.38
CA THR A 42 -1.18 -17.87 -7.01
C THR A 42 -0.30 -17.30 -8.13
N ALA A 43 -0.86 -16.43 -8.99
CA ALA A 43 -0.12 -15.78 -10.06
C ALA A 43 0.95 -14.81 -9.54
N LEU A 44 0.65 -14.06 -8.46
CA LEU A 44 1.63 -13.20 -7.79
C LEU A 44 2.80 -14.01 -7.21
N HIS A 45 2.51 -15.17 -6.61
CA HIS A 45 3.54 -16.04 -6.05
C HIS A 45 4.44 -16.65 -7.14
N GLN A 46 3.86 -17.05 -8.28
CA GLN A 46 4.61 -17.64 -9.39
C GLN A 46 5.41 -16.62 -10.22
N ASN A 47 5.02 -15.34 -10.19
CA ASN A 47 5.54 -14.34 -11.12
C ASN A 47 6.07 -13.10 -10.36
N LYS A 48 7.37 -13.11 -10.04
CA LYS A 48 8.05 -12.01 -9.32
C LYS A 48 7.86 -10.63 -9.99
N ARG A 49 7.63 -10.59 -11.31
CA ARG A 49 7.32 -9.36 -12.06
C ARG A 49 5.96 -8.78 -11.71
N LEU A 50 4.95 -9.62 -11.44
CA LEU A 50 3.62 -9.18 -11.01
C LEU A 50 3.67 -8.59 -9.60
N VAL A 51 4.48 -9.18 -8.71
CA VAL A 51 4.72 -8.62 -7.35
C VAL A 51 5.25 -7.19 -7.44
N THR A 52 6.25 -6.95 -8.30
CA THR A 52 6.78 -5.60 -8.52
C THR A 52 5.70 -4.67 -9.08
N GLY A 53 4.87 -5.16 -10.00
CA GLY A 53 3.77 -4.42 -10.60
C GLY A 53 2.67 -4.02 -9.61
N VAL A 54 2.41 -4.81 -8.57
CA VAL A 54 1.45 -4.47 -7.49
C VAL A 54 2.08 -3.56 -6.44
N SER A 55 3.36 -3.74 -6.12
CA SER A 55 4.05 -2.97 -5.09
C SER A 55 4.20 -1.48 -5.46
N ILE A 56 4.40 -1.15 -6.74
CA ILE A 56 4.52 0.25 -7.20
C ILE A 56 3.28 1.09 -6.87
N PRO A 57 2.05 0.72 -7.29
CA PRO A 57 0.87 1.51 -6.97
C PRO A 57 0.56 1.52 -5.47
N CYS A 58 0.87 0.44 -4.72
CA CYS A 58 0.77 0.43 -3.26
C CYS A 58 1.64 1.53 -2.62
N LEU A 59 2.92 1.58 -2.99
CA LEU A 59 3.86 2.57 -2.46
C LEU A 59 3.49 3.99 -2.91
N PHE A 60 3.07 4.15 -4.17
CA PHE A 60 2.63 5.44 -4.71
C PHE A 60 1.44 6.01 -3.94
N LEU A 61 0.40 5.20 -3.69
CA LEU A 61 -0.79 5.66 -2.96
C LEU A 61 -0.44 6.08 -1.53
N ASN A 62 0.44 5.34 -0.86
CA ASN A 62 0.93 5.70 0.47
C ASN A 62 1.75 7.01 0.47
N ILE A 63 2.57 7.25 -0.55
CA ILE A 63 3.31 8.52 -0.70
C ILE A 63 2.34 9.68 -0.91
N VAL A 64 1.27 9.49 -1.69
CA VAL A 64 0.21 10.51 -1.86
C VAL A 64 -0.45 10.83 -0.51
N ILE A 65 -0.88 9.81 0.24
CA ILE A 65 -1.47 10.00 1.58
C ILE A 65 -0.48 10.72 2.49
N PHE A 66 0.77 10.26 2.55
CA PHE A 66 1.83 10.90 3.33
C PHE A 66 1.99 12.39 2.98
N THR A 67 2.03 12.71 1.69
CA THR A 67 2.21 14.09 1.18
C THR A 67 1.04 15.00 1.58
N LEU A 68 -0.19 14.48 1.53
CA LEU A 68 -1.37 15.23 1.97
C LEU A 68 -1.32 15.57 3.46
N TYR A 69 -0.89 14.63 4.30
CA TYR A 69 -0.80 14.84 5.75
C TYR A 69 0.38 15.72 6.14
N ILE A 70 1.57 15.54 5.55
CA ILE A 70 2.74 16.37 5.89
C ILE A 70 2.51 17.84 5.49
N ASN A 71 1.91 18.11 4.31
CA ASN A 71 1.59 19.46 3.88
C ASN A 71 0.52 20.13 4.78
N SER A 72 -0.35 19.33 5.38
CA SER A 72 -1.34 19.79 6.35
C SER A 72 -0.79 19.98 7.78
N ARG A 73 0.54 19.98 7.98
CA ARG A 73 1.22 20.00 9.30
C ARG A 73 0.81 18.83 10.22
N ARG A 74 0.38 17.73 9.58
CA ARG A 74 0.01 16.38 10.06
C ARG A 74 1.08 15.49 10.63
N ASP A 75 2.05 15.99 11.39
CA ASP A 75 3.33 15.29 11.51
C ASP A 75 3.24 13.89 12.18
N LYS A 76 2.34 13.66 13.14
CA LYS A 76 2.18 12.34 13.77
C LYS A 76 1.50 11.35 12.84
N THR A 77 0.44 11.79 12.17
CA THR A 77 -0.26 10.95 11.17
C THR A 77 0.67 10.62 10.00
N ALA A 78 1.42 11.62 9.50
CA ALA A 78 2.40 11.43 8.43
C ALA A 78 3.50 10.43 8.85
N LYS A 79 4.02 10.51 10.07
CA LYS A 79 4.96 9.51 10.60
C LYS A 79 4.37 8.10 10.62
N GLY A 80 3.11 7.93 11.02
CA GLY A 80 2.44 6.63 10.99
C GLY A 80 2.37 6.04 9.58
N VAL A 81 1.91 6.82 8.59
CA VAL A 81 1.84 6.39 7.18
C VAL A 81 3.22 6.03 6.64
N PHE A 82 4.22 6.86 6.93
CA PHE A 82 5.59 6.63 6.50
C PHE A 82 6.19 5.35 7.11
N THR A 83 5.89 5.08 8.38
CA THR A 83 6.36 3.87 9.07
C THR A 83 5.85 2.60 8.38
N ILE A 84 4.55 2.53 8.07
CA ILE A 84 4.00 1.38 7.34
C ILE A 84 4.59 1.28 5.93
N THR A 85 4.79 2.41 5.25
CA THR A 85 5.41 2.43 3.92
C THR A 85 6.81 1.83 3.95
N LEU A 86 7.61 2.17 4.98
CA LEU A 86 8.95 1.62 5.16
C LEU A 86 8.93 0.11 5.40
N ILE A 87 8.04 -0.36 6.28
CA ILE A 87 7.84 -1.79 6.56
C ILE A 87 7.48 -2.54 5.28
N TYR A 88 6.54 -2.01 4.49
CA TYR A 88 6.09 -2.64 3.25
C TYR A 88 7.18 -2.64 2.18
N ALA A 89 7.94 -1.56 2.05
CA ALA A 89 9.07 -1.48 1.14
C ALA A 89 10.16 -2.49 1.49
N LEU A 90 10.49 -2.63 2.78
CA LEU A 90 11.43 -3.63 3.27
C LEU A 90 10.92 -5.06 3.03
N ALA A 91 9.64 -5.33 3.34
CA ALA A 91 9.04 -6.63 3.08
C ALA A 91 9.05 -7.01 1.59
N ALA A 92 8.68 -6.06 0.72
CA ALA A 92 8.70 -6.27 -0.73
C ALA A 92 10.13 -6.48 -1.27
N LEU A 93 11.11 -5.78 -0.71
CA LEU A 93 12.52 -5.96 -1.03
C LEU A 93 12.97 -7.37 -0.61
N LEU A 94 12.70 -7.79 0.62
CA LEU A 94 13.03 -9.13 1.11
C LEU A 94 12.38 -10.23 0.25
N PHE A 95 11.10 -10.09 -0.10
CA PHE A 95 10.39 -11.02 -0.98
C PHE A 95 10.98 -11.10 -2.40
N LYS A 96 11.66 -10.06 -2.87
CA LYS A 96 12.32 -10.07 -4.17
C LYS A 96 13.64 -10.84 -4.13
N PHE A 97 14.37 -10.75 -3.02
CA PHE A 97 15.71 -11.34 -2.86
C PHE A 97 15.70 -12.77 -2.29
N VAL A 98 14.64 -13.17 -1.59
CA VAL A 98 14.32 -14.58 -1.28
C VAL A 98 13.67 -15.24 -2.50
#